data_AF-Q8R8B1-F1
#
_entry.id   AF-Q8R8B1-F1
#
_cell.length_a   1.000
_cell.length_b   1.000
_cell.length_c   1.000
_cell.angle_alpha   90.00
_cell.angle_beta   90.00
_cell.angle_gamma   90.00
#
_symmetry.space_group_name_H-M   'P 1'
#
loop_
_entity.id
_entity.type
_entity.pdbx_description
1 polymer ?
#
loop_
_entity_poly.entity_id
_entity_poly.type
_entity_poly.pdbx_seq_one_letter_code
_entity_poly.pdbx_strand_id
1 'polypeptide(L)'
;MRMYPVPLDLMKEDKIFGGKLSLRQFIILIIGIGLGIAVFIEMYRYFNIRIAAIPGVLFALLGFFGANFDKDGMTLDKYISYSIQFYLQEKKYAWKGSAEIEENQ
;
A
#
# COMPACT_ATOMS: atom_id res chain seq x y z
N MET A 1 34.93 26.86 -5.52
CA MET A 1 34.36 25.52 -5.22
C MET A 1 33.38 25.18 -6.34
N ARG A 2 33.52 24.04 -7.02
CA ARG A 2 32.50 23.57 -7.97
C ARG A 2 31.37 22.93 -7.16
N MET A 3 30.20 23.56 -7.13
CA MET A 3 28.98 22.92 -6.64
C MET A 3 28.45 22.02 -7.75
N TYR A 4 28.48 20.71 -7.52
CA TYR A 4 27.71 19.77 -8.31
C TYR A 4 26.32 19.67 -7.66
N PRO A 5 25.22 19.93 -8.39
CA PRO A 5 23.89 19.73 -7.83
C PRO A 5 23.74 18.24 -7.47
N VAL A 6 23.36 17.97 -6.22
CA VAL A 6 23.02 16.62 -5.78
C VAL A 6 21.82 16.17 -6.61
N PRO A 7 21.85 14.98 -7.24
CA PRO A 7 20.71 14.49 -8.00
C PRO A 7 19.50 14.41 -7.07
N LEU A 8 18.49 15.21 -7.35
CA LEU A 8 17.21 15.13 -6.66
C LEU A 8 16.53 13.85 -7.11
N ASP A 9 16.31 12.94 -6.18
CA ASP A 9 15.57 11.71 -6.43
C ASP A 9 14.08 12.01 -6.52
N LEU A 10 13.65 12.45 -7.71
CA LEU A 10 12.26 12.77 -8.04
C LEU A 10 11.33 11.55 -7.97
N MET A 11 11.88 10.34 -7.93
CA MET A 11 11.08 9.12 -7.85
C MET A 11 10.64 8.80 -6.42
N LYS A 12 11.28 9.42 -5.42
CA LYS A 12 10.99 9.20 -4.02
C LYS A 12 9.91 10.16 -3.56
N GLU A 13 8.98 9.65 -2.77
CA GLU A 13 7.90 10.48 -2.26
C GLU A 13 8.41 11.47 -1.19
N ASP A 14 7.99 12.73 -1.34
CA ASP A 14 8.34 13.78 -0.40
C ASP A 14 7.66 13.59 0.95
N LYS A 15 8.49 13.63 2.00
CA LYS A 15 8.02 13.55 3.39
C LYS A 15 7.69 14.94 3.90
N ILE A 16 6.41 15.29 3.81
CA ILE A 16 5.90 16.63 4.12
C ILE A 16 5.77 16.85 5.63
N PHE A 17 5.34 15.83 6.38
CA PHE A 17 5.07 15.96 7.81
C PHE A 17 6.30 15.55 8.63
N GLY A 18 7.01 16.56 9.14
CA GLY A 18 8.17 16.39 10.04
C GLY A 18 9.34 15.60 9.42
N GLY A 19 9.41 15.54 8.09
CA GLY A 19 10.42 14.75 7.35
C GLY A 19 10.28 13.23 7.50
N LYS A 20 9.20 12.73 8.12
CA LYS A 20 9.00 11.31 8.41
C LYS A 20 7.79 10.71 7.67
N LEU A 21 6.72 11.47 7.54
CA LEU A 21 5.46 11.04 6.94
C LEU A 21 5.25 11.75 5.60
N SER A 22 4.99 10.97 4.55
CA SER A 22 4.54 11.52 3.29
C SER A 22 3.04 11.84 3.31
N LEU A 23 2.58 12.63 2.33
CA LEU A 23 1.17 12.97 2.20
C LEU A 23 0.31 11.71 2.00
N ARG A 24 0.76 10.75 1.19
CA ARG A 24 0.04 9.48 1.01
C ARG A 24 -0.09 8.73 2.33
N GLN A 25 1.01 8.56 3.05
CA GLN A 25 1.01 7.83 4.33
C GLN A 25 0.05 8.49 5.32
N PHE A 26 0.03 9.82 5.36
CA PHE A 26 -0.90 10.58 6.19
C PHE A 26 -2.37 10.36 5.78
N ILE A 27 -2.69 10.39 4.48
CA ILE A 27 -4.04 10.13 3.98
C ILE A 27 -4.49 8.72 4.34
N ILE A 28 -3.65 7.70 4.11
CA ILE A 28 -3.96 6.31 4.45
C ILE A 28 -4.19 6.14 5.96
N LEU A 29 -3.36 6.79 6.77
CA LEU A 29 -3.48 6.77 8.23
C LEU A 29 -4.80 7.39 8.69
N ILE A 30 -5.18 8.56 8.15
CA ILE A 30 -6.47 9.20 8.45
C ILE A 30 -7.63 8.29 8.07
N ILE A 31 -7.61 7.70 6.87
CA ILE A 31 -8.66 6.81 6.40
C ILE A 31 -8.79 5.61 7.35
N GLY A 32 -7.68 4.98 7.73
CA GLY A 32 -7.70 3.83 8.61
C GLY A 32 -8.17 4.15 10.04
N ILE A 33 -7.74 5.28 10.61
CA ILE A 33 -8.24 5.75 11.91
C ILE A 33 -9.73 6.08 11.81
N GLY A 34 -10.15 6.78 10.75
CA GLY A 34 -11.54 7.14 10.51
C GLY A 34 -12.45 5.92 10.40
N LEU A 35 -12.03 4.90 9.64
CA LEU A 35 -12.72 3.61 9.55
C LEU A 35 -12.75 2.89 10.90
N GLY A 36 -11.65 2.89 11.65
CA GLY A 36 -11.61 2.33 13.00
C GLY A 36 -12.61 2.97 13.96
N ILE A 37 -12.72 4.30 13.94
CA ILE A 37 -13.70 5.04 14.74
C ILE A 37 -15.13 4.72 14.27
N ALA A 38 -15.39 4.71 12.97
CA ALA A 38 -16.71 4.40 12.42
C ALA A 38 -17.17 2.98 12.83
N VAL A 39 -16.29 1.98 12.70
CA VAL A 39 -16.58 0.60 13.09
C VAL A 39 -16.76 0.48 14.60
N PHE A 40 -15.96 1.19 15.39
CA PHE A 40 -16.12 1.23 16.84
C PHE A 40 -17.50 1.78 17.25
N ILE A 41 -17.93 2.90 16.68
CA ILE A 41 -19.22 3.54 16.99
C ILE A 41 -20.38 2.60 16.64
N GLU A 42 -20.36 1.99 15.45
CA GLU A 42 -21.40 1.04 15.04
C GLU A 42 -21.42 -0.19 15.94
N MET A 43 -20.26 -0.75 16.31
CA MET A 43 -20.21 -1.90 17.23
C MET A 43 -20.63 -1.54 18.65
N TYR A 44 -20.27 -0.36 19.15
CA TYR A 44 -20.65 0.11 20.48
C TYR A 44 -22.16 0.31 20.63
N ARG A 45 -22.89 0.52 19.52
CA ARG A 45 -24.35 0.57 19.53
C ARG A 45 -24.98 -0.77 19.95
N TYR A 46 -24.31 -1.88 19.67
CA TYR A 46 -24.85 -3.23 19.88
C TYR A 46 -24.14 -4.02 20.99
N PHE A 47 -22.88 -3.69 21.27
CA PHE A 47 -22.02 -4.44 22.18
C PHE A 47 -21.39 -3.53 23.23
N ASN A 48 -20.81 -4.13 24.27
CA ASN A 48 -20.05 -3.37 25.26
C ASN A 48 -18.76 -2.76 24.65
N ILE A 49 -18.21 -1.77 25.35
CA ILE A 49 -17.00 -1.07 24.91
C ILE A 49 -15.81 -2.00 24.64
N ARG A 50 -15.66 -3.08 25.41
CA ARG A 50 -14.55 -4.03 25.26
C ARG A 50 -14.64 -4.78 23.93
N ILE A 51 -15.84 -5.25 23.57
CA ILE A 51 -16.07 -5.98 22.31
C ILE A 51 -16.00 -5.00 21.14
N ALA A 52 -16.58 -3.79 21.27
CA ALA A 52 -16.55 -2.78 20.21
C ALA A 52 -15.14 -2.25 19.91
N ALA A 53 -14.27 -2.18 20.92
CA ALA A 53 -12.88 -1.73 20.76
C ALA A 53 -12.06 -2.67 19.87
N ILE A 54 -12.30 -3.98 19.91
CA ILE A 54 -11.53 -4.98 19.15
C ILE A 54 -11.52 -4.67 17.64
N PRO A 55 -12.67 -4.61 16.94
CA PRO A 55 -12.67 -4.32 15.51
C PRO A 55 -12.22 -2.88 15.22
N GLY A 56 -12.57 -1.89 16.05
CA GLY A 56 -12.13 -0.51 15.84
C GLY A 56 -10.61 -0.36 15.86
N VAL A 57 -9.94 -0.98 16.83
CA VAL A 57 -8.47 -1.04 16.91
C VAL A 57 -7.89 -1.81 15.73
N LEU A 58 -8.51 -2.91 15.31
CA LEU A 58 -8.05 -3.71 14.19
C LEU A 58 -8.04 -2.89 12.88
N PHE A 59 -9.10 -2.13 12.59
CA PHE A 59 -9.14 -1.24 11.41
C PHE A 59 -8.13 -0.10 11.50
N ALA A 60 -7.93 0.49 12.68
CA ALA A 60 -6.90 1.51 12.87
C ALA A 60 -5.48 0.95 12.64
N LEU A 61 -5.20 -0.26 13.13
CA LEU A 61 -3.94 -0.97 12.89
C LEU A 61 -3.74 -1.27 11.40
N LEU A 62 -4.78 -1.73 10.70
CA LEU A 62 -4.71 -1.94 9.24
C LEU A 62 -4.36 -0.64 8.50
N GLY A 63 -4.94 0.49 8.92
CA GLY A 63 -4.55 1.82 8.44
C GLY A 63 -3.08 2.13 8.65
N PHE A 64 -2.60 1.90 9.87
CA PHE A 64 -1.21 2.13 10.23
C PHE A 64 -0.24 1.25 9.44
N PHE A 65 -0.55 -0.04 9.30
CA PHE A 65 0.22 -0.98 8.48
C PHE A 65 0.18 -0.59 7.00
N GLY A 66 -0.99 -0.24 6.47
CA GLY A 66 -1.14 0.21 5.09
C GLY A 66 -0.35 1.48 4.79
N ALA A 67 -0.34 2.45 5.72
CA ALA A 67 0.43 3.67 5.59
C ALA A 67 1.94 3.39 5.56
N ASN A 68 2.41 2.40 6.32
CA ASN A 68 3.83 2.02 6.36
C ASN A 68 4.17 0.86 5.42
N PHE A 69 3.25 0.48 4.53
CA PHE A 69 3.48 -0.62 3.61
C PHE A 69 4.51 -0.22 2.56
N ASP A 70 5.60 -0.97 2.54
CA ASP A 70 6.64 -0.91 1.53
C ASP A 70 7.05 -2.34 1.20
N LYS A 71 6.86 -2.74 -0.06
CA LYS A 71 7.29 -4.03 -0.57
C LYS A 71 8.16 -3.81 -1.79
N ASP A 72 9.45 -4.10 -1.66
CA ASP A 72 10.45 -3.94 -2.72
C ASP A 72 10.48 -2.52 -3.31
N GLY A 73 10.26 -1.48 -2.48
CA GLY A 73 10.19 -0.08 -2.91
C GLY A 73 8.85 0.33 -3.52
N MET A 74 7.85 -0.57 -3.52
CA MET A 74 6.50 -0.28 -4.00
C MET A 74 5.60 0.18 -2.88
N THR A 75 4.87 1.26 -3.19
CA THR A 75 3.81 1.81 -2.35
C THR A 75 2.58 0.89 -2.39
N LEU A 76 1.75 0.96 -1.34
CA LEU A 76 0.53 0.15 -1.24
C LEU A 76 -0.36 0.26 -2.49
N ASP A 77 -0.58 1.47 -3.02
CA ASP A 77 -1.45 1.70 -4.17
C ASP A 77 -0.91 1.04 -5.43
N LYS A 78 0.41 1.10 -5.65
CA LYS A 78 1.08 0.43 -6.77
C LYS A 78 0.98 -1.08 -6.63
N TYR A 79 1.23 -1.58 -5.43
CA TYR A 79 1.12 -3.01 -5.15
C TYR A 79 -0.29 -3.54 -5.40
N ILE A 80 -1.32 -2.85 -4.93
CA ILE A 80 -2.73 -3.21 -5.16
C ILE A 80 -3.04 -3.12 -6.65
N SER A 81 -2.63 -2.03 -7.33
CA SER A 81 -2.89 -1.83 -8.75
C SER A 81 -2.27 -2.93 -9.61
N TYR A 82 -1.01 -3.29 -9.37
CA TYR A 82 -0.33 -4.38 -10.09
C TYR A 82 -0.89 -5.75 -9.72
N SER A 83 -1.28 -5.97 -8.47
CA SER A 83 -1.94 -7.21 -8.07
C SER A 83 -3.26 -7.38 -8.84
N ILE A 84 -4.10 -6.35 -8.88
CA ILE A 84 -5.37 -6.36 -9.62
C ILE A 84 -5.10 -6.62 -11.11
N GLN A 85 -4.16 -5.90 -11.72
CA GLN A 85 -3.79 -6.12 -13.12
C GLN A 85 -3.33 -7.55 -13.36
N PHE A 86 -2.49 -8.10 -12.49
CA PHE A 86 -1.99 -9.48 -12.61
C PHE A 86 -3.09 -10.54 -12.56
N TYR A 87 -4.12 -10.33 -11.72
CA TYR A 87 -5.24 -11.27 -11.63
C TYR A 87 -6.24 -11.12 -12.78
N LEU A 88 -6.41 -9.91 -13.31
CA LEU A 88 -7.37 -9.63 -14.40
C LEU A 88 -6.77 -9.83 -15.80
N GLN A 89 -5.45 -9.81 -15.94
CA GLN A 89 -4.80 -9.97 -17.23
C GLN A 89 -4.96 -11.41 -17.76
N GLU A 90 -5.32 -11.53 -19.04
CA GLU A 90 -5.29 -12.81 -19.73
C GLU A 90 -3.87 -13.38 -19.73
N LYS A 91 -3.68 -14.51 -19.03
CA LYS A 91 -2.39 -15.16 -18.90
C LYS A 91 -2.09 -15.91 -20.19
N LYS A 92 -1.27 -15.31 -21.05
CA LYS A 92 -0.64 -16.02 -22.16
C LYS A 92 0.51 -16.85 -21.61
N TYR A 93 0.25 -18.12 -21.35
CA TYR A 93 1.30 -19.06 -20.97
C TYR A 93 2.09 -19.42 -22.24
N ALA A 94 3.35 -18.99 -22.32
CA ALA A 94 4.25 -19.50 -23.33
C ALA A 94 4.43 -21.01 -23.07
N TRP A 95 4.09 -21.84 -24.06
CA TRP A 95 4.32 -23.27 -23.97
C TRP A 95 5.84 -23.52 -23.98
N LYS A 96 6.36 -24.21 -22.96
CA LYS A 96 7.80 -24.26 -22.69
C LYS A 96 8.64 -24.80 -23.85
N GLY A 97 8.09 -25.64 -24.73
CA GLY A 97 8.84 -26.13 -25.89
C GLY A 97 8.65 -25.31 -27.18
N SER A 98 7.98 -24.14 -27.16
CA SER A 98 8.01 -23.25 -28.34
C SER A 98 9.33 -22.50 -28.43
N ALA A 99 10.00 -22.29 -27.27
CA ALA A 99 11.32 -21.67 -27.20
C ALA A 99 12.43 -22.57 -27.79
N GLU A 100 12.29 -23.89 -27.74
CA GLU A 100 13.27 -24.83 -28.31
C GLU A 100 13.17 -24.94 -29.86
N ILE A 101 12.05 -24.50 -30.44
CA ILE A 101 11.83 -24.56 -31.89
C ILE A 101 12.44 -23.34 -32.59
N GLU A 102 12.57 -22.20 -31.91
CA GLU A 102 13.17 -20.97 -32.47
C GLU A 102 14.71 -20.96 -32.38
N GLU A 103 15.33 -21.75 -31.50
CA GLU A 103 16.81 -21.83 -31.40
C GLU A 103 17.43 -22.78 -32.44
N ASN A 104 16.61 -23.55 -33.16
CA ASN A 104 17.03 -24.52 -34.18
C ASN A 104 16.61 -24.13 -35.62
N GLN A 105 16.22 -22.87 -35.86
CA GLN A 105 16.03 -22.29 -37.20
C GLN A 105 17.04 -21.19 -37.47
#